data_AF-A0AAI8E375-F1
#
_entry.id   AF-A0AAI8E375-F1
#
_cell.length_a   1.000
_cell.length_b   1.000
_cell.length_c   1.000
_cell.angle_alpha   90.00
_cell.angle_beta   90.00
_cell.angle_gamma   90.00
#
_symmetry.space_group_name_H-M   'P 1'
#
loop_
_entity.id
_entity.type
_entity.pdbx_description
1 polymer ?
#
loop_
_entity_poly.entity_id
_entity_poly.type
_entity_poly.pdbx_seq_one_letter_code
_entity_poly.pdbx_strand_id
1 'polypeptide(L)' 'MSRIESDFLGEREIPDDCYYGVQTLRGKDNFHITEMPMSQEPFFIIAFGYVKKAAAMANKELGTI' A
#
# COMPACT_ATOMS: atom_id res chain seq x y z
N MET A 1 0.25 -19.55 4.53
CA MET A 1 -0.29 -19.71 3.16
C MET A 1 0.05 -18.42 2.39
N SER A 2 0.00 -18.47 1.07
CA SER A 2 0.23 -17.31 0.19
C SER A 2 -0.98 -17.09 -0.71
N ARG A 3 -1.19 -15.83 -1.10
CA ARG A 3 -2.17 -15.41 -2.11
C ARG A 3 -1.46 -14.94 -3.37
N ILE A 4 -2.16 -15.05 -4.50
CA ILE A 4 -1.68 -14.51 -5.78
C ILE A 4 -2.39 -13.17 -6.02
N GLU A 5 -1.62 -12.12 -6.27
CA GLU A 5 -2.12 -10.81 -6.71
C GLU A 5 -1.55 -10.46 -8.08
N SER A 6 -2.28 -9.63 -8.83
CA SER A 6 -1.93 -9.22 -10.18
C SER A 6 -1.98 -7.70 -10.34
N ASP A 7 -0.99 -7.14 -11.02
CA ASP A 7 -0.99 -5.76 -11.51
C ASP A 7 -0.65 -5.73 -13.01
N PHE A 8 -0.42 -4.54 -13.58
CA PHE A 8 -0.14 -4.39 -15.01
C PHE A 8 1.15 -5.12 -15.47
N LEU A 9 2.05 -5.47 -14.54
CA LEU A 9 3.30 -6.19 -14.81
C LEU A 9 3.15 -7.71 -14.62
N GLY A 10 1.94 -8.18 -14.34
CA GLY A 10 1.61 -9.59 -14.16
C GLY A 10 1.46 -10.01 -12.69
N GLU A 11 1.48 -11.32 -12.47
CA GLU A 11 1.14 -11.94 -11.19
C GLU A 11 2.35 -12.10 -10.25
N ARG A 12 2.09 -12.10 -8.94
CA ARG A 12 3.06 -12.40 -7.87
C ARG A 12 2.38 -13.12 -6.71
N GLU A 13 3.13 -14.01 -6.06
CA GLU A 13 2.75 -14.60 -4.77
C GLU A 13 3.12 -13.66 -3.61
N ILE A 14 2.21 -13.52 -2.64
CA ILE A 14 2.36 -12.66 -1.46
C ILE A 14 1.94 -13.44 -0.22
N PRO A 15 2.69 -13.36 0.90
CA PRO A 15 2.28 -13.97 2.16
C PRO A 15 0.92 -13.46 2.66
N ASP A 16 0.07 -14.37 3.15
CA ASP A 16 -1.27 -14.01 3.66
C ASP A 16 -1.26 -13.20 4.96
N ASP A 17 -0.16 -13.21 5.69
CA ASP A 17 0.02 -12.47 6.95
C ASP A 17 0.40 -11.00 6.75
N CYS A 18 0.57 -10.57 5.49
CA CYS A 18 0.94 -9.21 5.14
C CYS A 18 -0.24 -8.41 4.55
N TYR A 19 -0.44 -7.19 5.06
CA TYR A 19 -1.48 -6.26 4.59
C TYR A 19 -1.15 -5.56 3.25
N TYR A 20 0.11 -5.53 2.84
CA TYR A 20 0.52 -4.87 1.59
C TYR A 20 0.28 -5.80 0.38
N GLY A 21 0.10 -5.21 -0.79
CA GLY A 21 -0.16 -5.94 -2.05
C GLY A 21 1.02 -5.94 -3.03
N VAL A 22 0.77 -6.42 -4.25
CA VAL A 22 1.79 -6.66 -5.29
C VAL A 22 2.61 -5.42 -5.64
N GLN A 23 1.98 -4.24 -5.67
CA GLN A 23 2.67 -3.00 -6.00
C GLN A 23 3.71 -2.62 -4.92
N THR A 24 3.38 -2.83 -3.64
CA THR A 24 4.31 -2.58 -2.53
C THR A 24 5.45 -3.61 -2.53
N LEU A 25 5.16 -4.87 -2.81
CA LEU A 25 6.20 -5.91 -2.95
C LEU A 25 7.19 -5.53 -4.05
N ARG A 26 6.71 -5.15 -5.24
CA ARG A 26 7.57 -4.69 -6.34
C ARG A 26 8.38 -3.44 -5.95
N GLY A 27 7.78 -2.50 -5.22
CA GLY A 27 8.51 -1.32 -4.72
C GLY A 27 9.65 -1.71 -3.77
N LYS A 28 9.40 -2.67 -2.87
CA LYS A 28 10.43 -3.21 -1.97
C LYS A 28 11.58 -3.88 -2.74
N ASP A 29 11.25 -4.69 -3.75
CA ASP A 29 12.25 -5.39 -4.57
C ASP A 29 13.07 -4.42 -5.44
N ASN A 30 12.44 -3.35 -5.95
CA ASN A 30 13.08 -2.40 -6.84
C ASN A 30 13.91 -1.32 -6.13
N PHE A 31 13.56 -0.95 -4.89
CA PHE A 31 14.08 0.26 -4.23
C PHE A 31 14.76 -0.02 -2.88
N HIS A 32 15.69 -0.97 -2.84
CA HIS A 32 16.50 -1.29 -1.65
C HIS A 32 17.77 -0.41 -1.54
N ILE A 33 17.62 0.91 -1.58
CA ILE A 33 18.77 1.84 -1.73
C ILE A 33 19.37 2.25 -0.37
N THR A 34 18.54 2.72 0.55
CA THR A 34 18.98 3.31 1.84
C THR A 34 18.82 2.36 3.03
N GLU A 35 18.20 1.20 2.81
CA GLU A 35 17.77 0.24 3.85
C GLU A 35 16.85 0.85 4.93
N MET A 36 16.35 2.07 4.73
CA MET A 36 15.41 2.73 5.63
C MET A 36 13.96 2.45 5.22
N PRO A 37 13.19 1.66 6.00
CA PRO A 37 11.78 1.42 5.71
C PRO A 37 10.92 2.63 6.08
N MET A 38 9.78 2.78 5.39
CA MET A 38 8.78 3.82 5.68
C MET A 38 8.26 3.79 7.13
N SER A 39 8.38 2.67 7.83
CA SER A 39 8.04 2.55 9.25
C SER A 39 8.88 3.44 10.16
N GLN A 40 10.04 3.94 9.70
CA GLN A 40 10.84 4.93 10.41
C GLN A 40 10.26 6.35 10.32
N GLU A 41 9.28 6.58 9.45
CA GLU A 41 8.58 7.86 9.27
C GLU A 41 7.10 7.76 9.71
N PRO A 42 6.82 7.59 11.02
CA PRO A 42 5.47 7.31 11.52
C PRO A 42 4.48 8.44 11.23
N PHE A 43 4.93 9.70 11.24
CA PHE A 43 4.06 10.83 10.94
C PHE A 43 3.58 10.84 9.50
N PHE A 44 4.37 10.35 8.56
CA PHE A 44 3.94 10.19 7.18
C PHE A 44 2.82 9.16 7.06
N ILE A 45 2.96 8.00 7.73
CA ILE A 45 1.95 6.93 7.71
C ILE A 45 0.62 7.44 8.31
N ILE A 46 0.69 8.15 9.45
CA ILE A 46 -0.49 8.74 10.09
C ILE A 46 -1.14 9.79 9.19
N ALA A 47 -0.35 10.69 8.60
CA ALA A 47 -0.84 11.72 7.69
C ALA A 47 -1.52 11.10 6.46
N PHE A 48 -0.92 10.06 5.87
CA PHE A 48 -1.50 9.33 4.74
C PHE A 48 -2.85 8.71 5.11
N GLY A 49 -2.97 8.15 6.33
CA GLY A 49 -4.24 7.69 6.88
C GLY A 49 -5.31 8.79 6.96
N TYR A 50 -4.94 9.99 7.46
CA TYR A 50 -5.86 11.13 7.49
C TYR A 50 -6.34 11.56 6.10
N VAL A 51 -5.42 11.63 5.12
CA VAL A 51 -5.78 11.99 3.74
C VAL A 51 -6.75 10.96 3.15
N LYS A 52 -6.49 9.66 3.34
CA LYS A 52 -7.38 8.60 2.84
C LYS A 52 -8.74 8.59 3.52
N LYS A 53 -8.79 8.85 4.83
CA LYS A 53 -10.06 9.03 5.55
C LYS A 53 -10.87 10.21 5.00
N ALA A 54 -10.23 11.36 4.82
CA ALA A 54 -10.88 12.55 4.28
C ALA A 54 -11.39 12.31 2.84
N ALA A 55 -10.57 11.69 1.98
CA ALA A 55 -10.97 11.34 0.62
C ALA A 55 -12.17 10.38 0.58
N ALA A 56 -12.17 9.35 1.42
CA ALA A 56 -13.30 8.42 1.51
C ALA A 56 -14.59 9.11 1.99
N MET A 57 -14.49 10.01 2.98
CA MET A 57 -15.64 10.78 3.45
C MET A 57 -16.20 11.70 2.35
N ALA A 58 -15.33 12.44 1.66
CA ALA A 58 -15.73 13.32 0.57
C ALA A 58 -16.37 12.55 -0.60
N ASN A 59 -15.77 11.43 -1.01
CA ASN A 59 -16.31 10.60 -2.08
C ASN A 59 -17.68 10.00 -1.71
N LYS A 60 -17.87 9.60 -0.44
CA LYS A 60 -19.16 9.12 0.06
C LYS A 60 -20.23 10.21 0.01
N GLU A 61 -19.89 11.44 0.41
CA GLU A 61 -20.80 12.59 0.37
C GLU A 61 -21.23 12.94 -1.07
N LEU A 62 -20.30 12.81 -2.03
CA LEU A 62 -20.55 13.04 -3.45
C LEU A 62 -21.16 11.84 -4.19
N GLY A 63 -21.26 10.67 -3.54
CA GLY A 63 -21.77 9.44 -4.16
C GLY A 63 -20.86 8.87 -5.25
N THR A 64 -19.54 9.11 -5.17
CA THR A 64 -18.54 8.61 -6.14
C THR A 64 -17.89 7.28 -5.73
N ILE A 65 -18.25 6.76 -4.55
CA ILE A 65 -17.95 5.41 -4.04
C ILE A 65 -19.17 4.81 -3.35
#